data_AF-A0A9R1UPL3-F1
#
_entry.id   AF-A0A9R1UPL3-F1
#
_cell.length_a   1.000
_cell.length_b   1.000
_cell.length_c   1.000
_cell.angle_alpha   90.00
_cell.angle_beta   90.00
_cell.angle_gamma   90.00
#
_symmetry.space_group_name_H-M   'P 1'
#
loop_
_entity.id
_entity.type
_entity.pdbx_description
1 polymer ?
#
loop_
_entity_poly.entity_id
_entity_poly.type
_entity_poly.pdbx_seq_one_letter_code
_entity_poly.pdbx_strand_id
1 'polypeptide(L)'
;MELHNVNNLIRTPDFDGIPNLERFRLSQCPTIKEIHPSIGCLKRLVFLSVEHCFSLEMFPPITRLKILETLTFTGCPELFKLSEIQPLNMDNFPHLHLDTSDTEVKKLQKDLTGLRLFQNGLRELVLSYCNLRDKDMSTAAWDLPNLGKLDLRSNEFSQLNFSCLQLPRVKMLDVSDRCTSLESFGDISNCKWLWKVSLLRNNKLGGDKLLHSMLQGHAIEDYYISVTIQPQIPKGFVSRLFKGNTFTQHLPNDWYDDFCGFLICIVTKLPCPRVNIIIKQEADEDSRSEVWEESDNEELEPKYDETSISVGYVSFNKLKHTAFLNSSYNMITFSIDDMGQQSYAAASYVGGELVPRGNEGDDQVQTADGSEFWDKENEDGSNTFTIQQHDSKSSIEILWQHYGDRLSNTVRQLFQGSGIS
;
A
#
# COMPACT_ATOMS: atom_id res chain seq x y z
N MET A 1 -16.17 -3.88 -23.56
CA MET A 1 -16.09 -5.17 -24.29
C MET A 1 -15.30 -6.14 -23.46
N GLU A 2 -15.77 -7.38 -23.35
CA GLU A 2 -15.06 -8.46 -22.67
C GLU A 2 -14.98 -9.69 -23.57
N LEU A 3 -13.79 -10.29 -23.64
CA LEU A 3 -13.56 -11.59 -24.23
C LEU A 3 -13.12 -12.53 -23.11
N HIS A 4 -13.96 -13.49 -22.76
CA HIS A 4 -13.74 -14.42 -21.67
C HIS A 4 -13.77 -15.86 -22.16
N ASN A 5 -12.81 -16.68 -21.72
CA ASN A 5 -12.78 -18.12 -21.99
C ASN A 5 -12.83 -18.48 -23.49
N VAL A 6 -12.13 -17.70 -24.33
CA VAL A 6 -12.03 -17.94 -25.76
C VAL A 6 -10.86 -18.88 -26.03
N ASN A 7 -11.19 -20.10 -26.51
CA ASN A 7 -10.23 -21.21 -26.65
C ASN A 7 -9.92 -21.60 -28.10
N ASN A 8 -10.44 -20.87 -29.08
CA ASN A 8 -10.34 -21.19 -30.51
C ASN A 8 -9.72 -20.06 -31.34
N LEU A 9 -9.36 -18.94 -30.73
CA LEU A 9 -8.71 -17.82 -31.39
C LEU A 9 -7.24 -17.73 -31.00
N ILE A 10 -6.38 -17.51 -32.00
CA ILE A 10 -4.96 -17.22 -31.80
C ILE A 10 -4.74 -15.70 -31.66
N ARG A 11 -5.65 -14.90 -32.20
CA ARG A 11 -5.60 -13.44 -32.17
C ARG A 11 -6.98 -12.87 -31.89
N THR A 12 -7.06 -11.74 -31.19
CA THR A 12 -8.35 -11.05 -31.01
C THR A 12 -8.90 -10.56 -32.36
N PRO A 13 -10.21 -10.31 -32.48
CA PRO A 13 -10.78 -9.59 -33.61
C PRO A 13 -10.16 -8.20 -33.78
N ASP A 14 -10.35 -7.59 -34.95
CA ASP A 14 -10.07 -6.16 -35.11
C ASP A 14 -11.03 -5.30 -34.27
N PHE A 15 -10.59 -4.10 -33.95
CA PHE A 15 -11.28 -3.13 -33.08
C PHE A 15 -11.71 -1.87 -33.87
N ASP A 16 -11.48 -1.82 -35.17
CA ASP A 16 -11.75 -0.64 -36.01
C ASP A 16 -13.25 -0.36 -36.12
N GLY A 17 -14.08 -1.40 -36.03
CA GLY A 17 -15.54 -1.29 -35.99
C GLY A 17 -16.12 -0.73 -34.67
N ILE A 18 -15.30 -0.58 -33.62
CA ILE A 18 -15.72 -0.12 -32.29
C ILE A 18 -14.83 1.03 -31.77
N PRO A 19 -14.76 2.17 -32.50
CA PRO A 19 -13.84 3.27 -32.19
C PRO A 19 -14.17 3.99 -30.87
N ASN A 20 -15.37 3.79 -30.32
CA ASN A 20 -15.82 4.36 -29.05
C ASN A 20 -15.58 3.43 -27.84
N LEU A 21 -14.83 2.35 -28.00
CA LEU A 21 -14.55 1.43 -26.91
C LEU A 21 -13.73 2.11 -25.80
N GLU A 22 -14.28 2.14 -24.58
CA GLU A 22 -13.64 2.77 -23.42
C GLU A 22 -12.98 1.76 -22.47
N ARG A 23 -13.50 0.53 -22.41
CA ARG A 23 -13.02 -0.52 -21.51
C ARG A 23 -12.92 -1.85 -22.24
N PHE A 24 -11.74 -2.46 -22.23
CA PHE A 24 -11.49 -3.78 -22.81
C PHE A 24 -10.94 -4.73 -21.76
N ARG A 25 -11.52 -5.92 -21.65
CA ARG A 25 -10.97 -7.03 -20.87
C ARG A 25 -10.82 -8.27 -21.73
N LEU A 26 -9.66 -8.91 -21.62
CA LEU A 26 -9.37 -10.22 -22.18
C LEU A 26 -9.04 -11.16 -21.02
N SER A 27 -9.86 -12.16 -20.72
CA SER A 27 -9.69 -13.00 -19.54
C SER A 27 -9.79 -14.49 -19.85
N GLN A 28 -8.90 -15.29 -19.26
CA GLN A 28 -8.89 -16.76 -19.38
C GLN A 28 -8.92 -17.24 -20.84
N CYS A 29 -8.18 -16.58 -21.74
CA CYS A 29 -8.10 -16.96 -23.15
C CYS A 29 -6.74 -17.64 -23.45
N PRO A 30 -6.58 -18.94 -23.14
CA PRO A 30 -5.28 -19.60 -23.14
C PRO A 30 -4.66 -19.75 -24.52
N THR A 31 -5.43 -19.65 -25.61
CA THR A 31 -4.91 -19.83 -26.99
C THR A 31 -4.50 -18.54 -27.67
N ILE A 32 -4.87 -17.38 -27.12
CA ILE A 32 -4.57 -16.09 -27.73
C ILE A 32 -3.09 -15.78 -27.52
N LYS A 33 -2.41 -15.57 -28.66
CA LYS A 33 -0.99 -15.20 -28.74
C LYS A 33 -0.77 -13.73 -29.03
N GLU A 34 -1.73 -13.08 -29.69
CA GLU A 34 -1.62 -11.69 -30.13
C GLU A 34 -2.95 -10.94 -29.90
N ILE A 35 -2.86 -9.69 -29.42
CA ILE A 35 -3.98 -8.76 -29.48
C ILE A 35 -3.89 -7.95 -30.76
N HIS A 36 -4.99 -7.84 -31.49
CA HIS A 36 -5.03 -7.14 -32.77
C HIS A 36 -4.53 -5.68 -32.64
N PRO A 37 -3.60 -5.21 -33.49
CA PRO A 37 -2.98 -3.88 -33.41
C PRO A 37 -3.92 -2.68 -33.36
N SER A 38 -5.12 -2.81 -33.94
CA SER A 38 -6.15 -1.76 -33.90
C SER A 38 -6.54 -1.37 -32.46
N ILE A 39 -6.32 -2.21 -31.44
CA ILE A 39 -6.54 -1.82 -30.04
C ILE A 39 -5.68 -0.59 -29.68
N GLY A 40 -4.45 -0.51 -30.18
CA GLY A 40 -3.51 0.59 -29.92
C GLY A 40 -3.90 1.90 -30.60
N CYS A 41 -4.94 1.89 -31.44
CA CYS A 41 -5.48 3.05 -32.15
C CYS A 41 -6.71 3.67 -31.47
N LEU A 42 -7.24 3.05 -30.41
CA LEU A 42 -8.49 3.45 -29.76
C LEU A 42 -8.32 4.69 -28.88
N LYS A 43 -8.69 5.85 -29.41
CA LYS A 43 -8.52 7.16 -28.74
C LYS A 43 -9.33 7.32 -27.45
N ARG A 44 -10.36 6.50 -27.25
CA ARG A 44 -11.29 6.57 -26.11
C ARG A 44 -11.05 5.48 -25.06
N LEU A 45 -10.07 4.60 -25.28
CA LEU A 45 -9.80 3.51 -24.35
C LEU A 45 -9.17 4.07 -23.07
N VAL A 46 -9.89 3.88 -21.95
CA VAL A 46 -9.50 4.30 -20.59
C VAL A 46 -8.94 3.12 -19.81
N PHE A 47 -9.46 1.91 -20.04
CA PHE A 47 -9.10 0.71 -19.28
C PHE A 47 -8.81 -0.47 -20.22
N LEU A 48 -7.67 -1.13 -20.01
CA LEU A 48 -7.30 -2.36 -20.72
C LEU A 48 -6.77 -3.39 -19.70
N SER A 49 -7.46 -4.52 -19.58
CA SER A 49 -7.02 -5.66 -18.75
C SER A 49 -6.83 -6.92 -19.58
N VAL A 50 -5.73 -7.63 -19.31
CA VAL A 50 -5.46 -8.97 -19.85
C VAL A 50 -5.12 -9.92 -18.71
N GLU A 51 -5.94 -10.94 -18.52
CA GLU A 51 -5.93 -11.82 -17.34
C GLU A 51 -5.86 -13.28 -17.77
N HIS A 52 -4.93 -14.05 -17.20
CA HIS A 52 -4.77 -15.49 -17.41
C HIS A 52 -4.76 -15.91 -18.89
N CYS A 53 -4.09 -15.12 -19.73
CA CYS A 53 -3.88 -15.41 -21.14
C CYS A 53 -2.48 -16.00 -21.32
N PHE A 54 -2.36 -17.29 -21.03
CA PHE A 54 -1.06 -17.94 -20.83
C PHE A 54 -0.16 -17.99 -22.08
N SER A 55 -0.75 -17.96 -23.27
CA SER A 55 0.00 -17.97 -24.53
C SER A 55 0.24 -16.59 -25.12
N LEU A 56 -0.14 -15.51 -24.43
CA LEU A 56 0.00 -14.15 -24.96
C LEU A 56 1.48 -13.79 -25.04
N GLU A 57 2.00 -13.73 -26.27
CA GLU A 57 3.42 -13.47 -26.55
C GLU A 57 3.63 -11.98 -26.88
N MET A 58 2.69 -11.35 -27.58
CA MET A 58 2.86 -9.99 -28.12
C MET A 58 1.75 -9.05 -27.68
N PHE A 59 2.14 -7.89 -27.17
CA PHE A 59 1.27 -6.74 -27.02
C PHE A 59 1.47 -5.75 -28.19
N PRO A 60 0.41 -5.27 -28.84
CA PRO A 60 0.54 -4.41 -30.01
C PRO A 60 1.10 -3.02 -29.67
N PRO A 61 1.70 -2.32 -30.65
CA PRO A 61 2.16 -0.95 -30.46
C PRO A 61 1.04 0.01 -30.05
N ILE A 62 1.27 0.78 -28.98
CA ILE A 62 0.37 1.83 -28.52
C ILE A 62 0.63 3.11 -29.31
N THR A 63 -0.13 3.36 -30.37
CA THR A 63 0.12 4.54 -31.24
C THR A 63 -0.79 5.73 -30.98
N ARG A 64 -1.99 5.52 -30.41
CA ARG A 64 -3.01 6.59 -30.24
C ARG A 64 -3.84 6.51 -28.95
N LEU A 65 -3.44 5.70 -27.97
CA LEU A 65 -4.13 5.63 -26.67
C LEU A 65 -3.81 6.88 -25.85
N LYS A 66 -4.64 7.93 -25.94
CA LYS A 66 -4.36 9.23 -25.31
C LYS A 66 -4.87 9.38 -23.88
N ILE A 67 -5.90 8.60 -23.53
CA ILE A 67 -6.61 8.70 -22.25
C ILE A 67 -6.60 7.38 -21.48
N LEU A 68 -5.70 6.46 -21.84
CA LEU A 68 -5.58 5.20 -21.11
C LEU A 68 -5.11 5.51 -19.70
N GLU A 69 -5.91 5.13 -18.71
CA GLU A 69 -5.63 5.37 -17.30
C GLU A 69 -5.06 4.13 -16.61
N THR A 70 -5.43 2.94 -17.10
CA THR A 70 -5.06 1.67 -16.48
C THR A 70 -4.73 0.62 -17.54
N LEU A 71 -3.56 0.00 -17.39
CA LEU A 71 -3.14 -1.18 -18.14
C LEU A 71 -2.75 -2.29 -17.17
N THR A 72 -3.45 -3.41 -17.23
CA THR A 72 -3.20 -4.55 -16.35
C THR A 72 -2.92 -5.82 -17.13
N PHE A 73 -1.86 -6.53 -16.73
CA PHE A 73 -1.55 -7.88 -17.17
C PHE A 73 -1.42 -8.78 -15.94
N THR A 74 -2.31 -9.75 -15.81
CA THR A 74 -2.31 -10.72 -14.71
C THR A 74 -2.20 -12.12 -15.27
N GLY A 75 -1.30 -12.96 -14.76
CA GLY A 75 -1.16 -14.36 -15.21
C GLY A 75 -0.82 -14.51 -16.70
N CYS A 76 -0.01 -13.59 -17.25
CA CYS A 76 0.44 -13.60 -18.65
C CYS A 76 1.97 -13.79 -18.73
N PRO A 77 2.49 -15.03 -18.59
CA PRO A 77 3.91 -15.29 -18.36
C PRO A 77 4.80 -15.10 -19.59
N GLU A 78 4.24 -15.25 -20.79
CA GLU A 78 4.98 -15.18 -22.06
C GLU A 78 5.00 -13.76 -22.65
N LEU A 79 4.40 -12.78 -21.97
CA LEU A 79 4.29 -11.42 -22.47
C LEU A 79 5.68 -10.79 -22.67
N PHE A 80 5.96 -10.35 -23.90
CA PHE A 80 7.25 -9.77 -24.30
C PHE A 80 7.47 -8.33 -23.77
N LYS A 81 8.73 -7.88 -23.83
CA LYS A 81 9.30 -6.63 -23.32
C LYS A 81 8.38 -5.41 -23.44
N LEU A 82 8.23 -4.70 -22.33
CA LEU A 82 7.61 -3.37 -22.29
C LEU A 82 8.30 -2.35 -23.21
N SER A 83 9.58 -2.56 -23.55
CA SER A 83 10.35 -1.65 -24.42
C SER A 83 9.87 -1.61 -25.87
N GLU A 84 9.01 -2.54 -26.32
CA GLU A 84 8.37 -2.49 -27.64
C GLU A 84 7.07 -1.68 -27.66
N ILE A 85 6.56 -1.28 -26.49
CA ILE A 85 5.48 -0.31 -26.41
C ILE A 85 6.07 1.02 -26.87
N GLN A 86 5.55 1.63 -27.94
CA GLN A 86 6.02 2.93 -28.44
C GLN A 86 4.96 4.01 -28.19
N PRO A 87 4.79 4.51 -26.95
CA PRO A 87 3.77 5.50 -26.70
C PRO A 87 4.19 6.86 -27.25
N LEU A 88 3.31 7.46 -28.05
CA LEU A 88 3.27 8.91 -28.20
C LEU A 88 2.37 9.47 -27.08
N ASN A 89 2.97 10.17 -26.12
CA ASN A 89 2.29 11.07 -25.18
C ASN A 89 1.35 10.40 -24.15
N MET A 90 1.88 9.50 -23.32
CA MET A 90 1.19 8.84 -22.19
C MET A 90 1.36 9.63 -20.86
N ASP A 91 1.35 10.96 -20.92
CA ASP A 91 1.51 11.80 -19.72
C ASP A 91 0.32 11.66 -18.73
N ASN A 92 -0.81 11.12 -19.20
CA ASN A 92 -2.02 10.85 -18.40
C ASN A 92 -2.21 9.35 -18.07
N PHE A 93 -1.13 8.56 -18.02
CA PHE A 93 -1.19 7.12 -17.71
C PHE A 93 -0.75 6.83 -16.26
N PRO A 94 -1.68 6.83 -15.29
CA PRO A 94 -1.35 6.66 -13.87
C PRO A 94 -1.07 5.23 -13.41
N HIS A 95 -1.68 4.18 -13.98
CA HIS A 95 -1.65 2.83 -13.38
C HIS A 95 -1.12 1.75 -14.34
N LEU A 96 -0.01 1.11 -13.95
CA LEU A 96 0.53 -0.09 -14.61
C LEU A 96 0.60 -1.26 -13.63
N HIS A 97 -0.10 -2.35 -13.97
CA HIS A 97 -0.11 -3.55 -13.13
C HIS A 97 0.39 -4.73 -13.93
N LEU A 98 1.53 -5.29 -13.52
CA LEU A 98 2.11 -6.50 -14.06
C LEU A 98 2.19 -7.52 -12.92
N ASP A 99 1.40 -8.56 -13.04
CA ASP A 99 1.33 -9.63 -12.06
C ASP A 99 1.42 -10.98 -12.79
N THR A 100 2.38 -11.82 -12.42
CA THR A 100 2.53 -13.17 -13.01
C THR A 100 2.16 -14.30 -12.06
N SER A 101 1.34 -14.02 -11.05
CA SER A 101 0.73 -15.04 -10.19
C SER A 101 0.06 -16.13 -11.03
N ASP A 102 0.02 -17.33 -10.49
CA ASP A 102 -0.56 -18.54 -11.11
C ASP A 102 0.19 -19.08 -12.34
N THR A 103 1.45 -18.69 -12.54
CA THR A 103 2.30 -19.25 -13.59
C THR A 103 3.45 -20.07 -12.99
N GLU A 104 3.48 -21.38 -13.24
CA GLU A 104 4.66 -22.21 -12.93
C GLU A 104 5.87 -21.86 -13.84
N VAL A 105 5.62 -21.05 -14.89
CA VAL A 105 6.56 -20.76 -15.97
C VAL A 105 7.36 -19.48 -15.68
N LYS A 106 8.63 -19.67 -15.35
CA LYS A 106 9.63 -18.67 -14.93
C LYS A 106 10.14 -17.73 -16.05
N LYS A 107 9.30 -17.21 -16.93
CA LYS A 107 9.76 -16.52 -18.16
C LYS A 107 9.20 -15.13 -18.43
N LEU A 108 8.89 -14.35 -17.39
CA LEU A 108 8.83 -12.89 -17.63
C LEU A 108 10.22 -12.43 -18.13
N GLN A 109 10.26 -11.79 -19.29
CA GLN A 109 11.48 -11.11 -19.72
C GLN A 109 11.71 -9.91 -18.81
N LYS A 110 12.73 -10.00 -17.96
CA LYS A 110 13.12 -9.04 -16.90
C LYS A 110 13.64 -7.68 -17.41
N ASP A 111 13.41 -7.35 -18.67
CA ASP A 111 13.82 -6.07 -19.26
C ASP A 111 12.75 -5.00 -18.97
N LEU A 112 12.93 -4.29 -17.85
CA LEU A 112 12.05 -3.22 -17.40
C LEU A 112 12.46 -1.84 -17.93
N THR A 113 13.38 -1.75 -18.89
CA THR A 113 13.79 -0.45 -19.48
C THR A 113 12.63 0.30 -20.13
N GLY A 114 11.60 -0.42 -20.58
CA GLY A 114 10.35 0.15 -21.09
C GLY A 114 9.54 0.94 -20.05
N LEU A 115 9.81 0.84 -18.75
CA LEU A 115 9.11 1.67 -17.76
C LEU A 115 9.36 3.17 -17.95
N ARG A 116 10.51 3.55 -18.52
CA ARG A 116 10.82 4.94 -18.89
C ARG A 116 9.77 5.57 -19.80
N LEU A 117 9.06 4.76 -20.57
CA LEU A 117 8.00 5.21 -21.47
C LEU A 117 6.81 5.82 -20.73
N PHE A 118 6.65 5.50 -19.45
CA PHE A 118 5.57 5.95 -18.59
C PHE A 118 6.05 6.95 -17.53
N GLN A 119 7.33 7.34 -17.52
CA GLN A 119 7.98 8.07 -16.42
C GLN A 119 7.27 9.37 -15.99
N ASN A 120 6.61 10.07 -16.92
CA ASN A 120 5.93 11.33 -16.64
C ASN A 120 4.50 11.15 -16.08
N GLY A 121 3.80 10.08 -16.45
CA GLY A 121 2.39 9.88 -16.08
C GLY A 121 2.20 8.89 -14.93
N LEU A 122 3.15 7.98 -14.73
CA LEU A 122 2.99 6.83 -13.85
C LEU A 122 2.99 7.23 -12.38
N ARG A 123 1.95 6.81 -11.68
CA ARG A 123 1.69 7.11 -10.26
C ARG A 123 1.56 5.85 -9.43
N GLU A 124 1.11 4.75 -10.02
CA GLU A 124 1.03 3.42 -9.42
C GLU A 124 1.70 2.39 -10.34
N LEU A 125 2.65 1.65 -9.74
CA LEU A 125 3.35 0.55 -10.38
C LEU A 125 3.24 -0.71 -9.52
N VAL A 126 2.58 -1.74 -10.06
CA VAL A 126 2.53 -3.07 -9.46
C VAL A 126 3.36 -4.02 -10.32
N LEU A 127 4.37 -4.64 -9.72
CA LEU A 127 5.26 -5.64 -10.33
C LEU A 127 5.30 -6.91 -9.47
N SER A 128 4.13 -7.44 -9.08
CA SER A 128 4.03 -8.55 -8.16
C SER A 128 4.23 -9.91 -8.83
N TYR A 129 4.81 -10.87 -8.10
CA TYR A 129 5.06 -12.24 -8.60
C TYR A 129 5.95 -12.33 -9.86
N CYS A 130 6.66 -11.27 -10.23
CA CYS A 130 7.45 -11.15 -11.47
C CYS A 130 8.82 -11.85 -11.43
N ASN A 131 9.18 -12.48 -10.30
CA ASN A 131 10.48 -13.11 -10.05
C ASN A 131 11.67 -12.13 -10.25
N LEU A 132 11.47 -10.83 -10.01
CA LEU A 132 12.50 -9.79 -10.18
C LEU A 132 13.60 -9.91 -9.12
N ARG A 133 14.83 -9.59 -9.50
CA ARG A 133 16.01 -9.50 -8.64
C ARG A 133 16.64 -8.12 -8.80
N ASP A 134 17.60 -7.79 -7.94
CA ASP A 134 18.27 -6.49 -7.90
C ASP A 134 18.77 -6.01 -9.27
N LYS A 135 19.35 -6.91 -10.07
CA LYS A 135 19.89 -6.60 -11.40
C LYS A 135 18.84 -6.34 -12.48
N ASP A 136 17.59 -6.76 -12.25
CA ASP A 136 16.49 -6.61 -13.21
C ASP A 136 15.94 -5.17 -13.16
N MET A 137 16.16 -4.46 -12.06
CA MET A 137 15.83 -3.06 -11.88
C MET A 137 17.07 -2.17 -12.08
N SER A 138 17.31 -1.75 -13.32
CA SER A 138 18.35 -0.75 -13.63
C SER A 138 18.04 0.62 -13.00
N THR A 139 19.04 1.50 -12.86
CA THR A 139 18.81 2.91 -12.42
C THR A 139 17.77 3.62 -13.28
N ALA A 140 17.71 3.25 -14.55
CA ALA A 140 16.72 3.71 -15.51
C ALA A 140 15.28 3.25 -15.21
N ALA A 141 15.10 2.07 -14.62
CA ALA A 141 13.78 1.56 -14.22
C ALA A 141 13.27 2.24 -12.94
N TRP A 142 14.19 2.79 -12.12
CA TRP A 142 13.86 3.55 -10.92
C TRP A 142 13.53 5.02 -11.20
N ASP A 143 13.80 5.53 -12.40
CA ASP A 143 13.62 6.94 -12.76
C ASP A 143 12.14 7.24 -13.10
N LEU A 144 11.29 7.23 -12.07
CA LEU A 144 9.84 7.43 -12.14
C LEU A 144 9.45 8.61 -11.23
N PRO A 145 9.63 9.86 -11.67
CA PRO A 145 9.56 11.04 -10.81
C PRO A 145 8.19 11.29 -10.18
N ASN A 146 7.11 10.72 -10.73
CA ASN A 146 5.73 10.90 -10.28
C ASN A 146 5.15 9.69 -9.52
N LEU A 147 5.96 8.67 -9.27
CA LEU A 147 5.49 7.43 -8.65
C LEU A 147 5.10 7.65 -7.18
N GLY A 148 3.85 7.35 -6.85
CA GLY A 148 3.29 7.42 -5.50
C GLY A 148 3.16 6.07 -4.80
N LYS A 149 2.83 5.02 -5.57
CA LYS A 149 2.62 3.66 -5.07
C LYS A 149 3.47 2.66 -5.84
N LEU A 150 4.17 1.81 -5.09
CA LEU A 150 5.02 0.77 -5.63
C LEU A 150 4.74 -0.56 -4.91
N ASP A 151 4.25 -1.55 -5.64
CA ASP A 151 4.07 -2.92 -5.17
C ASP A 151 5.10 -3.85 -5.86
N LEU A 152 5.97 -4.44 -5.06
CA LEU A 152 7.02 -5.37 -5.43
C LEU A 152 6.88 -6.72 -4.71
N ARG A 153 5.70 -7.05 -4.15
CA ARG A 153 5.52 -8.30 -3.40
C ARG A 153 5.84 -9.53 -4.26
N SER A 154 6.27 -10.61 -3.61
CA SER A 154 6.58 -11.87 -4.30
C SER A 154 7.64 -11.76 -5.39
N ASN A 155 8.71 -11.02 -5.12
CA ASN A 155 9.93 -10.99 -5.92
C ASN A 155 11.14 -11.50 -5.14
N GLU A 156 12.31 -11.54 -5.77
CA GLU A 156 13.56 -12.10 -5.26
C GLU A 156 14.62 -10.99 -5.04
N PHE A 157 14.20 -9.81 -4.60
CA PHE A 157 15.13 -8.72 -4.25
C PHE A 157 15.93 -9.08 -3.01
N SER A 158 17.24 -8.83 -3.06
CA SER A 158 18.13 -8.86 -1.89
C SER A 158 18.38 -7.46 -1.34
N GLN A 159 18.36 -6.46 -2.22
CA GLN A 159 18.48 -5.05 -1.86
C GLN A 159 17.59 -4.19 -2.75
N LEU A 160 16.91 -3.22 -2.15
CA LEU A 160 16.27 -2.13 -2.87
C LEU A 160 17.20 -0.92 -2.90
N ASN A 161 17.13 -0.12 -3.97
CA ASN A 161 18.00 1.04 -4.13
C ASN A 161 17.19 2.32 -4.32
N PHE A 162 16.69 2.88 -3.21
CA PHE A 162 15.93 4.13 -3.22
C PHE A 162 16.80 5.38 -3.49
N SER A 163 18.13 5.27 -3.48
CA SER A 163 19.02 6.40 -3.82
C SER A 163 18.88 6.86 -5.29
N CYS A 164 18.38 5.98 -6.16
CA CYS A 164 18.16 6.28 -7.58
C CYS A 164 16.83 6.97 -7.85
N LEU A 165 15.91 7.00 -6.88
CA LEU A 165 14.68 7.78 -6.99
C LEU A 165 15.04 9.25 -6.78
N GLN A 166 15.30 9.95 -7.87
CA GLN A 166 15.36 11.41 -7.84
C GLN A 166 13.94 11.91 -7.53
N LEU A 167 13.78 12.44 -6.31
CA LEU A 167 12.59 13.10 -5.75
C LEU A 167 11.52 12.20 -5.07
N PRO A 168 10.80 12.75 -4.07
CA PRO A 168 10.39 11.99 -2.90
C PRO A 168 8.89 11.64 -2.89
N ARG A 169 8.39 11.02 -3.96
CA ARG A 169 6.93 10.83 -4.11
C ARG A 169 6.40 9.47 -3.69
N VAL A 170 7.25 8.44 -3.56
CA VAL A 170 6.78 7.13 -3.13
C VAL A 170 6.28 7.26 -1.69
N LYS A 171 4.98 7.00 -1.55
CA LYS A 171 4.17 7.14 -0.35
C LYS A 171 3.79 5.77 0.20
N MET A 172 3.55 4.82 -0.71
CA MET A 172 3.22 3.44 -0.42
C MET A 172 4.24 2.49 -1.05
N LEU A 173 4.75 1.57 -0.25
CA LEU A 173 5.64 0.48 -0.67
C LEU A 173 5.11 -0.85 -0.17
N ASP A 174 4.90 -1.81 -1.06
CA ASP A 174 4.64 -3.21 -0.69
C ASP A 174 5.79 -4.09 -1.14
N VAL A 175 6.45 -4.77 -0.20
CA VAL A 175 7.50 -5.78 -0.44
C VAL A 175 7.21 -7.04 0.39
N SER A 176 5.93 -7.32 0.63
CA SER A 176 5.49 -8.52 1.34
C SER A 176 5.68 -9.79 0.51
N ASP A 177 5.40 -10.93 1.15
CA ASP A 177 5.21 -12.27 0.56
C ASP A 177 6.37 -12.75 -0.31
N ARG A 178 7.05 -13.82 0.07
CA ARG A 178 8.11 -14.46 -0.75
C ARG A 178 9.31 -13.55 -1.13
N CYS A 179 9.41 -12.32 -0.61
CA CYS A 179 10.60 -11.46 -0.66
C CYS A 179 11.70 -11.88 0.36
N THR A 180 12.01 -13.17 0.40
CA THR A 180 12.80 -13.84 1.48
C THR A 180 14.25 -13.43 1.56
N SER A 181 14.78 -12.84 0.50
CA SER A 181 16.18 -12.46 0.38
C SER A 181 16.46 -11.01 0.77
N LEU A 182 15.42 -10.20 0.99
CA LEU A 182 15.57 -8.75 1.18
C LEU A 182 16.21 -8.44 2.54
N GLU A 183 17.40 -7.83 2.50
CA GLU A 183 18.24 -7.54 3.67
C GLU A 183 18.48 -6.04 3.88
N SER A 184 18.27 -5.22 2.85
CA SER A 184 18.53 -3.78 2.91
C SER A 184 17.61 -2.99 1.97
N PHE A 185 17.19 -1.80 2.40
CA PHE A 185 16.54 -0.79 1.56
C PHE A 185 17.53 0.15 0.86
N GLY A 186 18.83 -0.10 1.02
CA GLY A 186 19.86 0.85 0.60
C GLY A 186 19.79 2.13 1.42
N ASP A 187 20.00 3.26 0.76
CA ASP A 187 19.85 4.58 1.38
C ASP A 187 18.36 4.97 1.47
N ILE A 188 17.86 5.08 2.70
CA ILE A 188 16.47 5.44 3.01
C ILE A 188 16.29 6.93 3.34
N SER A 189 17.33 7.76 3.16
CA SER A 189 17.27 9.22 3.42
C SER A 189 16.21 9.94 2.57
N ASN A 190 15.86 9.37 1.41
CA ASN A 190 14.84 9.89 0.50
C ASN A 190 13.42 9.40 0.81
N CYS A 191 13.24 8.49 1.77
CA CYS A 191 11.94 7.88 2.12
C CYS A 191 11.06 8.75 3.03
N LYS A 192 11.32 10.06 3.10
CA LYS A 192 10.65 10.99 4.05
C LYS A 192 9.13 11.10 3.87
N TRP A 193 8.58 10.64 2.76
CA TRP A 193 7.15 10.71 2.45
C TRP A 193 6.46 9.34 2.48
N LEU A 194 7.19 8.27 2.78
CA LEU A 194 6.59 6.96 3.01
C LEU A 194 5.69 7.05 4.23
N TRP A 195 4.42 6.70 4.03
CA TRP A 195 3.46 6.58 5.11
C TRP A 195 2.79 5.20 5.13
N LYS A 196 2.94 4.38 4.08
CA LYS A 196 2.45 2.99 4.09
C LYS A 196 3.51 2.01 3.62
N VAL A 197 3.83 1.03 4.46
CA VAL A 197 4.78 -0.03 4.11
C VAL A 197 4.29 -1.40 4.56
N SER A 198 4.34 -2.38 3.67
CA SER A 198 4.07 -3.77 4.00
C SER A 198 5.33 -4.61 3.81
N LEU A 199 5.81 -5.21 4.92
CA LEU A 199 6.95 -6.13 5.00
C LEU A 199 6.51 -7.53 5.46
N LEU A 200 5.23 -7.88 5.27
CA LEU A 200 4.64 -9.11 5.79
C LEU A 200 5.24 -10.36 5.12
N ARG A 201 5.47 -11.42 5.92
CA ARG A 201 6.01 -12.74 5.53
C ARG A 201 7.37 -12.73 4.83
N ASN A 202 8.33 -13.37 5.51
CA ASN A 202 9.66 -13.72 5.01
C ASN A 202 10.46 -12.55 4.40
N ASN A 203 10.98 -11.63 5.20
CA ASN A 203 12.13 -10.80 4.83
C ASN A 203 13.08 -10.70 6.04
N LYS A 204 14.36 -10.43 5.81
CA LYS A 204 15.39 -10.37 6.87
C LYS A 204 15.55 -8.96 7.45
N LEU A 205 14.72 -8.02 7.00
CA LEU A 205 14.80 -6.61 7.37
C LEU A 205 14.27 -6.38 8.78
N GLY A 206 15.06 -5.68 9.59
CA GLY A 206 14.56 -5.08 10.83
C GLY A 206 13.73 -3.84 10.52
N GLY A 207 12.42 -3.92 10.72
CA GLY A 207 11.47 -2.82 10.47
C GLY A 207 11.81 -1.52 11.21
N ASP A 208 12.54 -1.61 12.32
CA ASP A 208 12.91 -0.49 13.20
C ASP A 208 13.62 0.65 12.47
N LYS A 209 14.59 0.34 11.59
CA LYS A 209 15.35 1.38 10.88
C LYS A 209 14.47 2.14 9.90
N LEU A 210 13.57 1.44 9.23
CA LEU A 210 12.64 2.05 8.30
C LEU A 210 11.60 2.88 9.04
N LEU A 211 11.00 2.33 10.09
CA LEU A 211 10.04 3.03 10.94
C LEU A 211 10.66 4.31 11.52
N HIS A 212 11.88 4.24 12.04
CA HIS A 212 12.59 5.41 12.55
C HIS A 212 12.80 6.49 11.47
N SER A 213 13.18 6.10 10.24
CA SER A 213 13.31 7.03 9.12
C SER A 213 11.97 7.67 8.74
N MET A 214 10.89 6.89 8.71
CA MET A 214 9.54 7.39 8.42
C MET A 214 9.05 8.39 9.48
N LEU A 215 9.35 8.14 10.76
CA LEU A 215 9.00 9.03 11.87
C LEU A 215 9.86 10.31 11.94
N GLN A 216 10.98 10.36 11.21
CA GLN A 216 11.78 11.57 11.00
C GLN A 216 11.50 12.24 9.65
N GLY A 217 10.58 11.67 8.86
CA GLY A 217 10.18 12.17 7.55
C GLY A 217 9.08 13.22 7.63
N HIS A 218 8.80 13.86 6.51
CA HIS A 218 7.70 14.83 6.36
C HIS A 218 6.31 14.18 6.49
N ALA A 219 6.20 12.86 6.30
CA ALA A 219 4.93 12.15 6.44
C ALA A 219 4.32 12.28 7.86
N ILE A 220 5.15 12.46 8.89
CA ILE A 220 4.69 12.49 10.28
C ILE A 220 3.76 13.68 10.59
N GLU A 221 3.92 14.80 9.87
CA GLU A 221 3.12 15.98 10.15
C GLU A 221 1.69 15.78 9.69
N ASP A 222 1.45 15.42 8.44
CA ASP A 222 0.11 15.49 7.84
C ASP A 222 -0.51 14.14 7.47
N TYR A 223 0.14 13.03 7.82
CA TYR A 223 -0.27 11.70 7.38
C TYR A 223 -0.30 10.68 8.52
N TYR A 224 -1.15 9.67 8.32
CA TYR A 224 -1.13 8.49 9.14
C TYR A 224 -0.09 7.52 8.60
N ILE A 225 0.67 6.87 9.49
CA ILE A 225 1.66 5.88 9.08
C ILE A 225 1.12 4.48 9.37
N SER A 226 1.32 3.54 8.47
CA SER A 226 0.90 2.15 8.60
C SER A 226 2.02 1.25 8.11
N VAL A 227 2.60 0.48 9.03
CA VAL A 227 3.73 -0.41 8.75
C VAL A 227 3.39 -1.81 9.25
N THR A 228 3.44 -2.82 8.39
CA THR A 228 3.41 -4.22 8.83
C THR A 228 4.81 -4.79 8.76
N ILE A 229 5.31 -5.32 9.86
CA ILE A 229 6.67 -5.85 10.01
C ILE A 229 6.66 -7.29 10.55
N GLN A 230 7.80 -7.96 10.41
CA GLN A 230 8.08 -9.27 10.99
C GLN A 230 8.07 -9.26 12.53
N PRO A 231 8.01 -10.43 13.19
CA PRO A 231 7.92 -10.58 14.65
C PRO A 231 9.17 -10.13 15.46
N GLN A 232 9.94 -9.16 14.97
CA GLN A 232 10.89 -8.41 15.78
C GLN A 232 10.19 -7.13 16.24
N ILE A 233 9.75 -7.14 17.50
CA ILE A 233 9.11 -5.99 18.13
C ILE A 233 10.08 -4.81 18.10
N PRO A 234 9.66 -3.63 17.60
CA PRO A 234 10.54 -2.48 17.62
C PRO A 234 10.97 -2.14 19.03
N LYS A 235 12.26 -1.84 19.20
CA LYS A 235 12.85 -1.68 20.55
C LYS A 235 12.09 -0.72 21.47
N GLY A 236 11.47 0.32 20.91
CA GLY A 236 10.64 1.28 21.67
C GLY A 236 9.38 0.69 22.30
N PHE A 237 8.88 -0.42 21.77
CA PHE A 237 7.64 -1.07 22.20
C PHE A 237 7.83 -2.26 23.15
N VAL A 238 9.03 -2.83 23.26
CA VAL A 238 9.26 -4.07 24.01
C VAL A 238 8.76 -3.98 25.46
N SER A 239 8.97 -2.83 26.13
CA SER A 239 8.50 -2.60 27.50
C SER A 239 7.11 -1.97 27.61
N ARG A 240 6.40 -1.80 26.50
CA ARG A 240 5.11 -1.08 26.42
C ARG A 240 3.99 -1.90 25.79
N LEU A 241 4.25 -3.16 25.50
CA LEU A 241 3.25 -4.10 24.99
C LEU A 241 2.58 -4.81 26.16
N PHE A 242 1.26 -4.83 26.13
CA PHE A 242 0.42 -5.50 27.10
C PHE A 242 -0.35 -6.61 26.43
N LYS A 243 -0.49 -7.74 27.10
CA LYS A 243 -1.31 -8.85 26.59
C LYS A 243 -2.78 -8.44 26.60
N GLY A 244 -3.44 -8.55 25.46
CA GLY A 244 -4.84 -8.16 25.30
C GLY A 244 -5.16 -7.65 23.91
N ASN A 245 -6.42 -7.23 23.74
CA ASN A 245 -6.93 -6.69 22.48
C ASN A 245 -7.28 -5.20 22.55
N THR A 246 -7.20 -4.59 23.73
CA THR A 246 -7.57 -3.20 23.98
C THR A 246 -6.50 -2.52 24.80
N PHE A 247 -6.15 -1.29 24.44
CA PHE A 247 -5.22 -0.44 25.17
C PHE A 247 -5.86 0.93 25.36
N THR A 248 -5.73 1.48 26.56
CA THR A 248 -6.22 2.81 26.91
C THR A 248 -5.14 3.59 27.65
N GLN A 249 -4.98 4.87 27.30
CA GLN A 249 -4.02 5.76 27.92
C GLN A 249 -4.61 7.16 28.12
N HIS A 250 -4.40 7.72 29.31
CA HIS A 250 -4.65 9.14 29.56
C HIS A 250 -3.57 10.01 28.92
N LEU A 251 -4.01 11.08 28.27
CA LEU A 251 -3.13 12.05 27.63
C LEU A 251 -2.60 13.04 28.69
N PRO A 252 -1.30 13.39 28.69
CA PRO A 252 -0.75 14.45 29.55
C PRO A 252 -1.42 15.80 29.31
N ASN A 253 -1.45 16.71 30.27
CA ASN A 253 -2.13 18.00 30.12
C ASN A 253 -1.70 18.81 28.88
N ASP A 254 -0.40 18.78 28.54
CA ASP A 254 0.17 19.55 27.43
C ASP A 254 0.26 18.74 26.12
N TRP A 255 -0.47 17.60 26.05
CA TRP A 255 -0.35 16.66 24.93
C TRP A 255 -0.61 17.30 23.56
N TYR A 256 -1.52 18.28 23.52
CA TYR A 256 -2.04 18.87 22.29
C TYR A 256 -0.97 19.68 21.53
N ASP A 257 -0.02 20.27 22.27
CA ASP A 257 1.03 21.12 21.73
C ASP A 257 2.38 20.40 21.66
N ASP A 258 2.70 19.62 22.70
CA ASP A 258 4.02 18.99 22.85
C ASP A 258 4.23 17.74 21.98
N PHE A 259 3.15 17.16 21.44
CA PHE A 259 3.22 15.92 20.67
C PHE A 259 2.65 16.09 19.26
N CYS A 260 3.25 15.41 18.29
CA CYS A 260 2.81 15.45 16.89
C CYS A 260 1.79 14.35 16.57
N GLY A 261 1.77 13.26 17.35
CA GLY A 261 0.84 12.15 17.15
C GLY A 261 1.04 11.02 18.13
N PHE A 262 0.41 9.88 17.81
CA PHE A 262 0.40 8.69 18.65
C PHE A 262 0.75 7.44 17.84
N LEU A 263 1.73 6.68 18.31
CA LEU A 263 2.18 5.43 17.71
C LEU A 263 1.51 4.25 18.42
N ILE A 264 1.07 3.27 17.64
CA ILE A 264 0.33 2.09 18.06
C ILE A 264 1.10 0.88 17.55
N CYS A 265 1.31 -0.11 18.40
CA CYS A 265 1.93 -1.38 18.04
C CYS A 265 1.00 -2.53 18.42
N ILE A 266 0.79 -3.44 17.46
CA ILE A 266 -0.07 -4.60 17.60
C ILE A 266 0.72 -5.82 17.19
N VAL A 267 0.84 -6.78 18.09
CA VAL A 267 1.39 -8.11 17.81
C VAL A 267 0.23 -9.09 17.86
N THR A 268 -0.07 -9.74 16.74
CA THR A 268 -1.24 -10.61 16.65
C THR A 268 -1.03 -11.72 15.64
N LYS A 269 -1.82 -12.78 15.72
CA LYS A 269 -1.89 -13.81 14.68
C LYS A 269 -2.83 -13.44 13.53
N LEU A 270 -3.58 -12.34 13.68
CA LEU A 270 -4.38 -11.81 12.58
C LEU A 270 -3.44 -11.25 11.50
N PRO A 271 -3.55 -11.67 10.24
CA PRO A 271 -2.65 -11.20 9.18
C PRO A 271 -2.85 -9.70 8.91
N CYS A 272 -4.05 -9.18 9.12
CA CYS A 272 -4.43 -7.79 8.90
C CYS A 272 -5.47 -7.37 9.96
N PRO A 273 -5.03 -6.97 11.17
CA PRO A 273 -5.96 -6.59 12.21
C PRO A 273 -6.73 -5.33 11.81
N ARG A 274 -8.02 -5.35 12.09
CA ARG A 274 -8.86 -4.16 12.07
C ARG A 274 -8.80 -3.53 13.45
N VAL A 275 -8.55 -2.22 13.52
CA VAL A 275 -8.31 -1.52 14.78
C VAL A 275 -9.21 -0.31 14.85
N ASN A 276 -10.00 -0.21 15.91
CA ASN A 276 -10.79 0.97 16.21
C ASN A 276 -9.99 1.83 17.19
N ILE A 277 -9.76 3.08 16.85
CA ILE A 277 -9.04 4.06 17.67
C ILE A 277 -10.04 5.14 18.05
N ILE A 278 -10.16 5.42 19.34
CA ILE A 278 -11.10 6.39 19.90
C ILE A 278 -10.29 7.38 20.71
N ILE A 279 -10.35 8.65 20.35
CA ILE A 279 -9.87 9.74 21.18
C ILE A 279 -11.11 10.42 21.75
N LYS A 280 -11.20 10.60 23.06
CA LYS A 280 -12.38 11.24 23.66
C LYS A 280 -12.05 12.15 24.83
N GLN A 281 -13.01 12.99 25.18
CA GLN A 281 -13.05 13.72 26.43
C GLN A 281 -13.91 12.92 27.43
N GLU A 282 -13.30 12.36 28.47
CA GLU A 282 -14.04 11.87 29.62
C GLU A 282 -14.35 13.03 30.58
N ALA A 283 -15.57 13.03 31.12
CA ALA A 283 -15.93 13.93 32.21
C ALA A 283 -15.23 13.47 33.50
N ASP A 284 -14.84 14.42 34.35
CA ASP A 284 -14.34 14.16 35.72
C ASP A 284 -15.45 13.51 36.58
N GLU A 285 -15.75 12.24 36.34
CA GLU A 285 -16.49 11.38 37.26
C GLU A 285 -15.60 10.20 37.61
N ASP A 286 -14.74 10.39 38.61
CA ASP A 286 -14.21 9.42 39.58
C ASP A 286 -14.10 7.93 39.17
N SER A 287 -13.79 7.64 37.91
CA SER A 287 -13.54 6.30 37.40
C SER A 287 -12.06 6.15 37.16
N ARG A 288 -11.32 5.91 38.25
CA ARG A 288 -10.04 5.19 38.17
C ARG A 288 -10.33 3.79 37.63
N SER A 289 -10.50 3.66 36.31
CA SER A 289 -10.60 2.37 35.66
C SER A 289 -9.19 1.90 35.32
N GLU A 290 -8.65 1.09 36.23
CA GLU A 290 -7.59 0.09 36.02
C GLU A 290 -6.38 0.56 35.20
N VAL A 291 -5.48 1.27 35.89
CA VAL A 291 -4.05 1.12 35.62
C VAL A 291 -3.74 -0.36 35.87
N TRP A 292 -3.53 -1.14 34.81
CA TRP A 292 -3.20 -2.55 34.97
C TRP A 292 -1.78 -2.71 35.50
N GLU A 293 -1.68 -3.58 36.51
CA GLU A 293 -0.45 -4.06 37.12
C GLU A 293 0.46 -4.66 36.04
N GLU A 294 1.78 -4.46 36.21
CA GLU A 294 2.82 -5.14 35.46
C GLU A 294 2.49 -6.64 35.39
N SER A 295 2.01 -7.13 34.24
CA SER A 295 1.95 -8.57 34.03
C SER A 295 3.39 -9.05 34.02
N ASP A 296 3.69 -10.11 34.77
CA ASP A 296 4.98 -10.77 34.76
C ASP A 296 5.55 -10.77 33.34
N ASN A 297 6.72 -10.15 33.17
CA ASN A 297 7.50 -10.16 31.95
C ASN A 297 7.92 -11.62 31.67
N GLU A 298 6.98 -12.50 31.30
CA GLU A 298 7.33 -13.67 30.52
C GLU A 298 7.98 -13.11 29.25
N GLU A 299 9.26 -13.46 29.05
CA GLU A 299 10.01 -13.12 27.85
C GLU A 299 9.09 -13.20 26.64
N LEU A 300 8.85 -12.04 26.00
CA LEU A 300 8.17 -11.92 24.72
C LEU A 300 9.05 -12.55 23.65
N GLU A 301 9.20 -13.88 23.66
CA GLU A 301 9.66 -14.66 22.54
C GLU A 301 8.43 -15.10 21.76
N PRO A 302 7.96 -14.32 20.76
CA PRO A 302 6.91 -14.80 19.88
C PRO A 302 7.38 -16.11 19.25
N LYS A 303 6.69 -17.22 19.56
CA LYS A 303 6.93 -18.50 18.91
C LYS A 303 6.69 -18.32 17.41
N TYR A 304 7.80 -18.24 16.68
CA TYR A 304 7.88 -18.02 15.25
C TYR A 304 7.08 -19.07 14.49
N ASP A 305 5.96 -18.65 13.89
CA ASP A 305 5.60 -19.01 12.51
C ASP A 305 4.33 -18.31 12.00
N GLU A 306 3.56 -17.60 12.85
CA GLU A 306 2.26 -17.02 12.42
C GLU A 306 1.92 -15.64 13.03
N THR A 307 2.84 -14.97 13.71
CA THR A 307 2.58 -13.64 14.30
C THR A 307 3.00 -12.50 13.36
N SER A 308 2.10 -11.55 13.14
CA SER A 308 2.35 -10.29 12.46
C SER A 308 2.52 -9.16 13.48
N ILE A 309 3.34 -8.17 13.15
CA ILE A 309 3.42 -6.92 13.91
C ILE A 309 2.92 -5.80 13.00
N SER A 310 1.89 -5.08 13.44
CA SER A 310 1.38 -3.90 12.76
C SER A 310 1.66 -2.68 13.62
N VAL A 311 2.30 -1.67 13.03
CA VAL A 311 2.57 -0.38 13.65
C VAL A 311 1.78 0.69 12.92
N GLY A 312 0.94 1.41 13.66
CA GLY A 312 0.13 2.51 13.16
C GLY A 312 0.55 3.81 13.81
N TYR A 313 0.52 4.91 13.08
CA TYR A 313 0.76 6.26 13.61
C TYR A 313 -0.43 7.14 13.26
N VAL A 314 -0.97 7.80 14.28
CA VAL A 314 -2.05 8.77 14.15
C VAL A 314 -1.47 10.17 14.31
N SER A 315 -1.38 10.93 13.21
CA SER A 315 -1.00 12.35 13.26
C SER A 315 -2.11 13.17 13.93
N PHE A 316 -1.72 13.95 14.94
CA PHE A 316 -2.60 14.94 15.56
C PHE A 316 -2.81 16.15 14.66
N ASN A 317 -1.83 16.57 13.88
CA ASN A 317 -2.01 17.71 12.97
C ASN A 317 -3.07 17.39 11.91
N LYS A 318 -3.01 16.18 11.33
CA LYS A 318 -4.04 15.68 10.40
C LYS A 318 -5.43 15.75 11.03
N LEU A 319 -5.58 15.26 12.26
CA LEU A 319 -6.84 15.27 12.98
C LEU A 319 -7.35 16.69 13.34
N LYS A 320 -6.46 17.64 13.62
CA LYS A 320 -6.84 19.05 13.82
C LYS A 320 -7.51 19.61 12.56
N HIS A 321 -7.04 19.22 11.38
CA HIS A 321 -7.60 19.67 10.10
C HIS A 321 -8.87 18.94 9.67
N THR A 322 -9.04 17.66 10.01
CA THR A 322 -10.11 16.81 9.44
C THR A 322 -11.20 16.38 10.43
N ALA A 323 -10.94 16.43 11.74
CA ALA A 323 -11.80 15.83 12.78
C ALA A 323 -12.05 16.74 13.99
N PHE A 324 -11.67 18.03 13.92
CA PHE A 324 -11.86 19.00 15.01
C PHE A 324 -11.25 18.56 16.35
N LEU A 325 -10.10 17.88 16.31
CA LEU A 325 -9.33 17.54 17.50
C LEU A 325 -9.03 18.81 18.30
N ASN A 326 -9.26 18.78 19.60
CA ASN A 326 -9.00 19.91 20.49
C ASN A 326 -8.41 19.45 21.82
N SER A 327 -7.86 20.40 22.59
CA SER A 327 -7.11 20.13 23.81
C SER A 327 -7.94 19.60 24.99
N SER A 328 -9.27 19.58 24.92
CA SER A 328 -10.12 19.02 26.00
C SER A 328 -10.15 17.49 26.01
N TYR A 329 -9.74 16.85 24.92
CA TYR A 329 -9.61 15.40 24.84
C TYR A 329 -8.49 14.96 25.78
N ASN A 330 -8.75 13.92 26.58
CA ASN A 330 -7.87 13.51 27.67
C ASN A 330 -7.58 12.01 27.68
N MET A 331 -8.16 11.25 26.74
CA MET A 331 -7.97 9.82 26.67
C MET A 331 -7.94 9.32 25.23
N ILE A 332 -7.04 8.36 24.98
CA ILE A 332 -6.99 7.57 23.75
C ILE A 332 -7.17 6.10 24.10
N THR A 333 -8.03 5.43 23.35
CA THR A 333 -8.28 3.99 23.43
C THR A 333 -8.13 3.41 22.04
N PHE A 334 -7.56 2.22 21.92
CA PHE A 334 -7.69 1.44 20.70
C PHE A 334 -7.97 -0.03 20.99
N SER A 335 -8.77 -0.65 20.13
CA SER A 335 -9.18 -2.04 20.25
C SER A 335 -9.09 -2.77 18.92
N ILE A 336 -8.62 -4.01 18.98
CA ILE A 336 -8.61 -4.93 17.84
C ILE A 336 -10.03 -5.49 17.67
N ASP A 337 -10.63 -5.23 16.50
CA ASP A 337 -11.87 -5.87 16.09
C ASP A 337 -11.55 -7.28 15.58
N ASP A 338 -11.94 -8.27 16.38
CA ASP A 338 -11.66 -9.67 16.13
C ASP A 338 -12.58 -10.30 15.07
N MET A 339 -13.54 -9.55 14.50
CA MET A 339 -14.42 -10.01 13.41
C MET A 339 -15.09 -11.38 13.70
N GLY A 340 -15.30 -11.71 14.97
CA GLY A 340 -15.88 -12.98 15.43
C GLY A 340 -14.90 -14.14 15.68
N GLN A 341 -13.58 -13.96 15.60
CA GLN A 341 -12.58 -15.01 15.82
C GLN A 341 -11.92 -14.98 17.21
N GLN A 342 -12.74 -15.02 18.28
CA GLN A 342 -12.39 -14.84 19.71
C GLN A 342 -11.08 -15.48 20.21
N SER A 343 -10.59 -16.55 19.57
CA SER A 343 -9.34 -17.21 19.94
C SER A 343 -8.06 -16.44 19.58
N TYR A 344 -8.08 -15.58 18.56
CA TYR A 344 -6.88 -14.85 18.11
C TYR A 344 -6.66 -13.54 18.87
N ALA A 345 -7.73 -12.82 19.24
CA ALA A 345 -7.62 -11.62 20.05
C ALA A 345 -7.06 -11.88 21.45
N ALA A 346 -7.39 -13.02 22.08
CA ALA A 346 -6.88 -13.38 23.41
C ALA A 346 -5.35 -13.65 23.47
N ALA A 347 -4.73 -13.87 22.31
CA ALA A 347 -3.29 -14.09 22.16
C ALA A 347 -2.56 -12.87 21.56
N SER A 348 -3.23 -11.73 21.46
CA SER A 348 -2.65 -10.49 20.92
C SER A 348 -1.95 -9.68 22.02
N TYR A 349 -1.02 -8.83 21.59
CA TYR A 349 -0.40 -7.81 22.43
C TYR A 349 -0.58 -6.45 21.78
N VAL A 350 -0.88 -5.46 22.60
CA VAL A 350 -1.18 -4.09 22.18
C VAL A 350 -0.40 -3.11 23.02
N GLY A 351 0.09 -2.04 22.40
CA GLY A 351 0.86 -1.01 23.09
C GLY A 351 0.88 0.27 22.30
N GLY A 352 1.12 1.38 22.97
CA GLY A 352 1.11 2.69 22.33
C GLY A 352 2.07 3.66 22.99
N GLU A 353 2.43 4.70 22.25
CA GLU A 353 3.20 5.82 22.78
C GLU A 353 2.89 7.13 22.07
N LEU A 354 2.96 8.22 22.83
CA LEU A 354 2.95 9.56 22.26
C LEU A 354 4.29 9.85 21.60
N VAL A 355 4.25 10.51 20.43
CA VAL A 355 5.46 10.92 19.70
C VAL A 355 5.69 12.42 19.95
N PRO A 356 6.76 12.79 20.67
CA PRO A 356 7.06 14.20 20.96
C PRO A 356 7.28 14.98 19.67
N ARG A 357 6.87 16.25 19.67
CA ARG A 357 7.19 17.17 18.59
C ARG A 357 8.70 17.45 18.62
N GLY A 358 9.37 17.28 17.49
CA GLY A 358 10.79 17.62 17.36
C GLY A 358 11.01 19.13 17.47
N ASN A 359 12.14 19.56 18.03
CA ASN A 359 12.63 20.93 17.86
C ASN A 359 13.16 21.05 16.42
N GLU A 360 12.36 21.52 15.47
CA GLU A 360 12.84 21.73 14.10
C GLU A 360 13.85 22.88 14.04
N GLY A 361 15.06 22.57 13.60
CA GLY A 361 15.95 23.55 13.00
C GLY A 361 15.58 23.71 11.53
N ASP A 362 14.92 24.82 11.22
CA ASP A 362 14.97 25.61 9.99
C ASP A 362 15.43 24.88 8.71
N ASP A 363 14.61 23.96 8.20
CA ASP A 363 14.58 23.64 6.77
C ASP A 363 13.17 23.96 6.27
N GLN A 364 13.03 25.06 5.53
CA GLN A 364 11.78 25.48 4.92
C GLN A 364 11.21 24.35 4.04
N VAL A 365 10.24 23.62 4.56
CA VAL A 365 9.52 22.58 3.83
C VAL A 365 8.66 23.25 2.76
N GLN A 366 8.92 22.95 1.49
CA GLN A 366 7.93 23.15 0.44
C GLN A 366 6.73 22.28 0.79
N THR A 367 5.63 22.90 1.22
CA THR A 367 4.32 22.26 1.36
C THR A 367 4.02 21.55 0.04
N ALA A 368 4.10 20.23 0.02
CA ALA A 368 3.63 19.47 -1.13
C ALA A 368 2.14 19.78 -1.31
N ASP A 369 1.77 20.19 -2.52
CA ASP A 369 0.40 20.53 -2.86
C ASP A 369 -0.54 19.37 -2.50
N GLY A 370 -1.40 19.57 -1.51
CA GLY A 370 -2.37 18.58 -1.04
C GLY A 370 -3.39 18.16 -2.10
N SER A 371 -3.40 18.83 -3.27
CA SER A 371 -4.24 18.49 -4.42
C SER A 371 -3.74 17.31 -5.27
N GLU A 372 -2.50 16.81 -5.05
CA GLU A 372 -1.98 15.62 -5.76
C GLU A 372 -2.28 14.29 -5.04
N PHE A 373 -3.11 14.29 -3.99
CA PHE A 373 -3.46 13.08 -3.25
C PHE A 373 -4.76 12.46 -3.74
N TRP A 374 -4.62 11.23 -4.21
CA TRP A 374 -5.72 10.32 -4.52
C TRP A 374 -6.71 10.25 -3.35
N ASP A 375 -7.99 10.51 -3.61
CA ASP A 375 -9.06 10.39 -2.62
C ASP A 375 -9.24 8.95 -2.07
N LYS A 376 -8.46 7.98 -2.58
CA LYS A 376 -8.61 6.54 -2.35
C LYS A 376 -7.24 5.84 -2.30
N GLU A 377 -6.92 5.20 -1.18
CA GLU A 377 -5.57 4.64 -0.91
C GLU A 377 -5.40 3.15 -1.28
N ASN A 378 -6.47 2.37 -1.21
CA ASN A 378 -6.47 0.93 -1.48
C ASN A 378 -7.02 0.63 -2.86
N GLU A 379 -6.71 -0.57 -3.36
CA GLU A 379 -7.14 -0.98 -4.69
C GLU A 379 -8.68 -0.99 -4.84
N ASP A 380 -9.43 -1.27 -3.77
CA ASP A 380 -10.90 -1.24 -3.75
C ASP A 380 -11.50 0.16 -3.49
N GLY A 381 -10.63 1.17 -3.44
CA GLY A 381 -11.04 2.54 -3.22
C GLY A 381 -11.21 2.95 -1.75
N SER A 382 -10.87 2.07 -0.79
CA SER A 382 -10.91 2.38 0.65
C SER A 382 -9.65 3.07 1.16
N ASN A 383 -9.72 3.67 2.36
CA ASN A 383 -8.57 4.27 3.04
C ASN A 383 -8.06 3.37 4.17
N THR A 384 -6.74 3.36 4.37
CA THR A 384 -6.05 2.61 5.44
C THR A 384 -6.50 3.12 6.81
N PHE A 385 -6.71 4.43 6.92
CA PHE A 385 -7.32 5.06 8.08
C PHE A 385 -8.56 5.83 7.63
N THR A 386 -9.69 5.54 8.26
CA THR A 386 -10.97 6.20 7.97
C THR A 386 -11.46 6.86 9.23
N ILE A 387 -11.61 8.18 9.21
CA ILE A 387 -12.24 8.94 10.29
C ILE A 387 -13.75 8.72 10.18
N GLN A 388 -14.33 8.11 11.20
CA GLN A 388 -15.77 7.91 11.31
C GLN A 388 -16.34 9.14 12.03
N GLN A 389 -16.84 10.10 11.26
CA GLN A 389 -17.48 11.28 11.86
C GLN A 389 -18.80 10.85 12.52
N HIS A 390 -18.90 11.09 13.83
CA HIS A 390 -20.13 10.99 14.60
C HIS A 390 -20.62 12.40 14.96
N ASP A 391 -21.94 12.57 15.15
CA ASP A 391 -22.54 13.86 15.55
C ASP A 391 -22.07 14.36 16.94
N SER A 392 -21.38 13.51 17.69
CA SER A 392 -20.83 13.81 19.01
C SER A 392 -19.49 14.55 18.88
N LYS A 393 -19.41 15.77 19.41
CA LYS A 393 -18.14 16.53 19.52
C LYS A 393 -17.22 16.01 20.64
N SER A 394 -17.64 14.99 21.38
CA SER A 394 -16.94 14.44 22.56
C SER A 394 -15.97 13.31 22.24
N SER A 395 -16.00 12.77 21.02
CA SER A 395 -15.12 11.69 20.58
C SER A 395 -14.76 11.80 19.10
N ILE A 396 -13.59 11.29 18.75
CA ILE A 396 -13.12 11.05 17.39
C ILE A 396 -12.90 9.56 17.26
N GLU A 397 -13.52 8.95 16.26
CA GLU A 397 -13.38 7.53 15.96
C GLU A 397 -12.62 7.37 14.65
N ILE A 398 -11.57 6.57 14.67
CA ILE A 398 -10.70 6.29 13.54
C ILE A 398 -10.64 4.79 13.37
N LEU A 399 -10.99 4.34 12.19
CA LEU A 399 -10.86 2.95 11.78
C LEU A 399 -9.54 2.77 11.04
N TRP A 400 -8.63 1.98 11.60
CA TRP A 400 -7.41 1.54 10.95
C TRP A 400 -7.57 0.11 10.41
N GLN A 401 -7.44 -0.05 9.09
CA GLN A 401 -7.55 -1.32 8.39
C GLN A 401 -6.35 -1.52 7.48
N HIS A 402 -5.52 -2.50 7.81
CA HIS A 402 -4.54 -3.03 6.89
C HIS A 402 -5.24 -3.82 5.79
N TYR A 403 -5.19 -3.35 4.54
CA TYR A 403 -5.57 -4.15 3.39
C TYR A 403 -4.37 -4.95 2.92
N GLY A 404 -4.26 -6.19 3.40
CA GLY A 404 -3.37 -7.22 2.87
C GLY A 404 -4.20 -8.44 2.47
N ASP A 405 -3.75 -9.15 1.43
CA ASP A 405 -4.27 -10.46 0.99
C ASP A 405 -5.63 -10.53 0.25
N ARG A 406 -6.07 -9.48 -0.47
CA ARG A 406 -7.11 -9.67 -1.52
C ARG A 406 -6.65 -9.21 -2.90
N LEU A 407 -5.70 -9.95 -3.46
CA LEU A 407 -5.60 -10.09 -4.91
C LEU A 407 -7.00 -10.43 -5.48
N SER A 408 -7.41 -9.70 -6.54
CA SER A 408 -8.51 -9.98 -7.49
C SER A 408 -9.79 -9.12 -7.46
N ASN A 409 -10.07 -8.29 -6.45
CA ASN A 409 -11.38 -7.59 -6.42
C ASN A 409 -11.41 -6.26 -7.20
N THR A 410 -10.27 -5.62 -7.39
CA THR A 410 -10.14 -4.29 -8.02
C THR A 410 -10.50 -4.31 -9.50
N VAL A 411 -10.05 -5.34 -10.19
CA VAL A 411 -10.36 -5.55 -11.59
C VAL A 411 -11.86 -5.80 -11.76
N ARG A 412 -12.51 -6.50 -10.81
CA ARG A 412 -13.98 -6.69 -10.82
C ARG A 412 -14.75 -5.39 -10.58
N GLN A 413 -14.34 -4.55 -9.63
CA GLN A 413 -15.05 -3.30 -9.32
C GLN A 413 -14.97 -2.27 -10.47
N LEU A 414 -13.82 -2.18 -11.15
CA LEU A 414 -13.63 -1.28 -12.29
C LEU A 414 -14.44 -1.69 -13.54
N PHE A 415 -15.03 -2.88 -13.58
CA PHE A 415 -15.90 -3.34 -14.68
C PHE A 415 -17.39 -3.22 -14.36
N GLN A 416 -17.76 -3.15 -13.08
CA GLN A 416 -19.16 -3.10 -12.63
C GLN A 416 -19.77 -1.68 -12.71
N GLY A 417 -18.98 -0.67 -13.06
CA GLY A 417 -19.40 0.75 -13.11
C GLY A 417 -20.20 1.19 -14.35
N SER A 418 -20.48 0.31 -15.32
CA SER A 418 -21.32 0.67 -16.47
C SER A 418 -22.17 -0.51 -16.89
N GLY A 419 -23.42 -0.54 -16.42
CA GLY A 419 -24.43 -1.44 -16.96
C GLY A 419 -24.69 -1.09 -18.42
N ILE A 420 -24.08 -1.84 -19.34
CA ILE A 420 -24.54 -1.95 -20.72
C ILE A 420 -24.31 -3.41 -21.16
N SER A 421 -25.43 -4.05 -21.48
CA SER A 421 -25.60 -5.37 -22.12
C SER A 421 -24.88 -5.50 -23.46
#